data_AF-A0A0J6CE70-F1
#
_entry.id   AF-A0A0J6CE70-F1
#
_cell.length_a   1.000
_cell.length_b   1.000
_cell.length_c   1.000
_cell.angle_alpha   90.00
_cell.angle_beta   90.00
_cell.angle_gamma   90.00
#
_symmetry.space_group_name_H-M   'P 1'
#
loop_
_entity.id
_entity.type
_entity.pdbx_description
1 polymer ?
#
loop_
_entity_poly.entity_id
_entity_poly.type
_entity_poly.pdbx_seq_one_letter_code
_entity_poly.pdbx_strand_id
1 'polypeptide(L)'
;MKNKKLLIIGSIPKGLKGIGGVTVLTKNFLDFLNREKIKYSFLQLNKTSSNILNYLYTLIFSVPKILFSDIIVANMSNNSALYVYPYICFWSKLFNKKVVFRKFGGNYDKTYNNCSGLKKKIIDYALKHSDLLLFESFYLVDFFKNRYPEVSVIRFPNCRIKGSVQTPKTYNR
;
A
#
# COMPACT_ATOMS: atom_id res chain seq x y z
N MET A 1 -25.59 5.94 -3.39
CA MET A 1 -24.27 6.36 -2.87
C MET A 1 -23.51 7.06 -4.00
N LYS A 2 -23.00 8.29 -3.81
CA LYS A 2 -22.15 8.95 -4.82
C LYS A 2 -21.01 8.01 -5.22
N ASN A 3 -20.71 7.90 -6.52
CA ASN A 3 -19.54 7.16 -7.03
C ASN A 3 -18.27 7.79 -6.46
N LYS A 4 -17.76 7.21 -5.36
CA LYS A 4 -16.52 7.66 -4.71
C LYS A 4 -15.35 7.43 -5.67
N LYS A 5 -14.52 8.45 -5.87
CA LYS A 5 -13.33 8.39 -6.71
C LYS A 5 -12.19 7.74 -5.94
N LEU A 6 -11.73 6.59 -6.43
CA LEU A 6 -10.66 5.82 -5.83
C LEU A 6 -9.31 6.16 -6.46
N LEU A 7 -8.29 6.42 -5.65
CA LEU A 7 -6.89 6.49 -6.08
C LEU A 7 -6.11 5.33 -5.51
N ILE A 8 -5.53 4.53 -6.39
CA ILE A 8 -4.59 3.47 -6.01
C ILE A 8 -3.17 4.00 -6.20
N ILE A 9 -2.33 3.84 -5.18
CA ILE A 9 -0.91 4.20 -5.23
C ILE A 9 -0.10 2.96 -4.91
N GLY A 10 0.77 2.52 -5.81
CA GLY A 10 1.57 1.32 -5.58
C GLY A 10 2.49 0.97 -6.74
N SER A 11 3.32 -0.05 -6.55
CA SER A 11 4.20 -0.59 -7.59
C SER A 11 3.53 -1.74 -8.32
N ILE A 12 3.81 -1.95 -9.62
CA ILE A 12 3.35 -3.10 -10.41
C ILE A 12 4.54 -3.78 -11.12
N PRO A 13 4.43 -5.05 -11.56
CA PRO A 13 5.56 -5.76 -12.15
C PRO A 13 6.04 -5.10 -13.43
N LYS A 14 7.36 -5.14 -13.67
CA LYS A 14 8.03 -4.61 -14.85
C LYS A 14 8.98 -5.66 -15.41
N GLY A 15 8.43 -6.51 -16.27
CA GLY A 15 9.12 -7.73 -16.70
C GLY A 15 9.51 -8.64 -15.52
N LEU A 16 10.37 -9.61 -15.78
CA LEU A 16 10.76 -10.62 -14.81
C LEU A 16 11.49 -10.04 -13.58
N LYS A 17 12.33 -9.00 -13.77
CA LYS A 17 13.08 -8.35 -12.69
C LYS A 17 12.22 -7.50 -11.74
N GLY A 18 10.99 -7.18 -12.13
CA GLY A 18 10.05 -6.39 -11.31
C GLY A 18 9.03 -7.22 -10.54
N ILE A 19 9.11 -8.55 -10.60
CA ILE A 19 8.19 -9.45 -9.91
C ILE A 19 8.57 -9.51 -8.42
N GLY A 20 7.63 -9.12 -7.57
CA GLY A 20 7.75 -9.22 -6.11
C GLY A 20 6.36 -9.29 -5.49
N GLY A 21 6.27 -9.64 -4.20
CA GLY A 21 4.98 -9.80 -3.52
C GLY A 21 4.08 -8.56 -3.66
N VAL A 22 4.62 -7.39 -3.35
CA VAL A 22 3.89 -6.10 -3.41
C VAL A 22 3.43 -5.78 -4.82
N THR A 23 4.27 -6.00 -5.83
CA THR A 23 3.96 -5.64 -7.22
C THR A 23 2.88 -6.54 -7.79
N VAL A 24 2.99 -7.85 -7.57
CA VAL A 24 1.96 -8.84 -7.97
C VAL A 24 0.63 -8.57 -7.29
N LEU A 25 0.63 -8.32 -5.97
CA LEU A 25 -0.61 -8.12 -5.24
C LEU A 25 -1.29 -6.78 -5.56
N THR A 26 -0.51 -5.75 -5.85
CA THR A 26 -1.05 -4.49 -6.38
C THR A 26 -1.67 -4.74 -7.75
N LYS A 27 -0.99 -5.44 -8.65
CA LYS A 27 -1.53 -5.76 -9.99
C LYS A 27 -2.81 -6.59 -9.89
N ASN A 28 -2.84 -7.64 -9.08
CA ASN A 28 -4.05 -8.45 -8.84
C ASN A 28 -5.22 -7.60 -8.34
N PHE A 29 -4.95 -6.63 -7.46
CA PHE A 29 -5.98 -5.73 -6.98
C PHE A 29 -6.51 -4.80 -8.08
N LEU A 30 -5.62 -4.24 -8.92
CA LEU A 30 -6.04 -3.45 -10.08
C LEU A 30 -6.85 -4.28 -11.08
N ASP A 31 -6.46 -5.53 -11.32
CA ASP A 31 -7.17 -6.44 -12.23
C ASP A 31 -8.56 -6.81 -11.70
N PHE A 32 -8.68 -7.01 -10.38
CA PHE A 32 -9.98 -7.13 -9.71
C PHE A 32 -10.84 -5.89 -9.96
N LEU A 33 -10.31 -4.68 -9.70
CA LEU A 33 -11.07 -3.44 -9.91
C LEU A 33 -11.54 -3.29 -11.36
N ASN A 34 -10.69 -3.63 -12.33
CA ASN A 34 -11.04 -3.61 -13.76
C ASN A 34 -12.16 -4.62 -14.09
N ARG A 35 -12.05 -5.85 -13.59
CA ARG A 35 -13.06 -6.90 -13.82
C ARG A 35 -14.42 -6.51 -13.25
N GLU A 36 -14.42 -5.96 -12.03
CA GLU A 36 -15.64 -5.48 -11.37
C GLU A 36 -16.11 -4.10 -11.89
N LYS A 37 -15.45 -3.55 -12.93
CA LYS A 37 -15.77 -2.26 -13.54
C LYS A 37 -15.78 -1.09 -12.54
N ILE A 38 -14.98 -1.18 -11.48
CA ILE A 38 -14.81 -0.13 -10.48
C ILE A 38 -13.85 0.92 -11.04
N LYS A 39 -14.32 2.17 -11.17
CA LYS A 39 -13.50 3.27 -11.67
C LYS A 39 -12.46 3.68 -10.63
N TYR A 40 -11.19 3.72 -11.04
CA TYR A 40 -10.09 4.20 -10.20
C TYR A 40 -9.06 5.01 -11.02
N SER A 41 -8.35 5.89 -10.32
CA SER A 41 -7.09 6.48 -10.78
C SER A 41 -5.92 5.68 -10.22
N PHE A 42 -4.83 5.57 -10.98
CA PHE A 42 -3.61 4.91 -10.52
C PHE A 42 -2.41 5.87 -10.56
N LEU A 43 -1.55 5.76 -9.54
CA LEU A 43 -0.22 6.36 -9.48
C LEU A 43 0.80 5.24 -9.24
N GLN A 44 1.61 4.96 -10.26
CA GLN A 44 2.62 3.92 -10.19
C GLN A 44 3.89 4.42 -9.49
N LEU A 45 4.30 3.74 -8.41
CA LEU A 45 5.49 4.10 -7.64
C LEU A 45 6.81 3.67 -8.28
N ASN A 46 6.78 2.66 -9.14
CA ASN A 46 7.98 2.16 -9.83
C ASN A 46 7.95 2.45 -11.33
N LYS A 47 7.58 3.68 -11.72
CA LYS A 47 7.36 4.10 -13.13
C LYS A 47 8.60 4.07 -14.02
N THR A 48 9.79 4.22 -13.45
CA THR A 48 11.10 4.11 -14.13
C THR A 48 11.99 3.12 -13.37
N SER A 49 13.18 2.83 -13.89
CA SER A 49 14.19 2.03 -13.16
C SER A 49 14.91 2.83 -12.07
N SER A 50 14.80 4.16 -12.10
CA SER A 50 15.48 5.06 -11.18
C SER A 50 14.59 5.38 -9.96
N ASN A 51 15.08 5.04 -8.77
CA ASN A 51 14.37 5.32 -7.52
C ASN A 51 14.16 6.82 -7.30
N ILE A 52 15.14 7.67 -7.65
CA ILE A 52 15.02 9.12 -7.47
C ILE A 52 13.98 9.72 -8.41
N LEU A 53 13.97 9.31 -9.68
CA LEU A 53 12.95 9.78 -10.64
C LEU A 53 11.56 9.33 -10.24
N ASN A 54 11.43 8.11 -9.71
CA ASN A 54 10.17 7.60 -9.16
C ASN A 54 9.69 8.38 -7.95
N TYR A 55 10.60 8.76 -7.06
CA TYR A 55 10.28 9.58 -5.90
C TYR A 55 9.82 10.98 -6.33
N LEU A 56 10.58 11.66 -7.20
CA LEU A 56 10.20 12.97 -7.76
C LEU A 56 8.88 12.92 -8.50
N TYR A 57 8.67 11.89 -9.33
CA TYR A 57 7.38 11.65 -9.99
C TYR A 57 6.24 11.51 -8.98
N THR A 58 6.46 10.77 -7.90
CA THR A 58 5.45 10.61 -6.85
C THR A 58 5.14 11.94 -6.16
N LEU A 59 6.16 12.74 -5.82
CA LEU A 59 5.96 14.06 -5.22
C LEU A 59 5.15 14.99 -6.14
N ILE A 60 5.50 15.08 -7.41
CA ILE A 60 4.86 16.04 -8.32
C ILE A 60 3.44 15.60 -8.69
N PHE A 61 3.24 14.32 -9.02
CA PHE A 61 1.99 13.86 -9.62
C PHE A 61 0.97 13.30 -8.63
N SER A 62 1.33 13.07 -7.37
CA SER A 62 0.38 12.57 -6.37
C SER A 62 -0.58 13.66 -5.90
N VAL A 63 -0.11 14.89 -5.62
CA VAL A 63 -0.92 15.98 -5.07
C VAL A 63 -2.20 16.23 -5.88
N PRO A 64 -2.16 16.47 -7.22
CA PRO A 64 -3.37 16.66 -7.99
C PRO A 64 -4.27 15.41 -7.97
N LYS A 65 -3.69 14.20 -8.04
CA LYS A 65 -4.48 12.96 -7.99
C LYS A 65 -5.19 12.78 -6.66
N ILE A 66 -4.54 13.11 -5.53
CA ILE A 66 -5.14 13.06 -4.20
C ILE A 66 -6.29 14.08 -4.11
N LEU A 67 -6.06 15.31 -4.59
CA LEU A 67 -7.07 16.37 -4.58
C LEU A 67 -8.38 15.96 -5.29
N PHE A 68 -8.25 15.30 -6.45
CA PHE A 68 -9.41 14.86 -7.25
C PHE A 68 -10.00 13.50 -6.85
N SER A 69 -9.51 12.89 -5.77
CA SER A 69 -10.00 11.60 -5.28
C SER A 69 -10.77 11.76 -3.97
N ASP A 70 -11.55 10.75 -3.60
CA ASP A 70 -12.25 10.68 -2.31
C ASP A 70 -11.54 9.72 -1.34
N ILE A 71 -11.04 8.60 -1.88
CA ILE A 71 -10.42 7.51 -1.13
C ILE A 71 -9.07 7.19 -1.77
N ILE A 72 -8.02 7.17 -0.95
CA ILE A 72 -6.65 6.83 -1.37
C ILE A 72 -6.30 5.47 -0.75
N VAL A 73 -5.91 4.52 -1.58
CA VAL A 73 -5.40 3.21 -1.15
C VAL A 73 -3.92 3.13 -1.48
N ALA A 74 -3.12 3.19 -0.43
CA ALA A 74 -1.67 3.18 -0.47
C ALA A 74 -1.13 1.75 -0.30
N ASN A 75 -0.77 1.12 -1.41
CA ASN A 75 -0.18 -0.22 -1.46
C ASN A 75 1.34 -0.14 -1.28
N MET A 76 1.81 -0.45 -0.07
CA MET A 76 3.17 -0.12 0.37
C MET A 76 4.02 -1.37 0.65
N SER A 77 5.26 -1.33 0.15
CA SER A 77 6.41 -2.13 0.62
C SER A 77 7.05 -1.49 1.86
N ASN A 78 8.07 -2.12 2.44
CA ASN A 78 8.81 -1.52 3.58
C ASN A 78 9.33 -0.11 3.24
N ASN A 79 10.06 0.05 2.14
CA ASN A 79 10.66 1.35 1.79
C ASN A 79 9.59 2.41 1.49
N SER A 80 8.57 2.06 0.70
CA SER A 80 7.50 3.02 0.38
C SER A 80 6.64 3.36 1.61
N ALA A 81 6.45 2.45 2.55
CA ALA A 81 5.80 2.75 3.84
C ALA A 81 6.62 3.75 4.69
N LEU A 82 7.94 3.75 4.58
CA LEU A 82 8.81 4.68 5.33
C LEU A 82 8.92 6.06 4.68
N TYR A 83 9.04 6.11 3.36
CA TYR A 83 9.43 7.35 2.65
C TYR A 83 8.32 7.97 1.82
N VAL A 84 7.41 7.16 1.28
CA VAL A 84 6.32 7.64 0.41
C VAL A 84 5.04 7.83 1.20
N TYR A 85 4.68 6.87 2.05
CA TYR A 85 3.40 6.88 2.72
C TYR A 85 3.17 8.09 3.62
N PRO A 86 4.12 8.56 4.45
CA PRO A 86 3.89 9.74 5.29
C PRO A 86 3.56 10.99 4.48
N TYR A 87 4.23 11.17 3.35
CA TYR A 87 3.95 12.25 2.41
C TYR A 87 2.54 12.13 1.79
N ILE A 88 2.14 10.93 1.36
CA ILE A 88 0.78 10.69 0.84
C ILE A 88 -0.28 10.95 1.92
N CYS A 89 -0.04 10.49 3.15
CA CYS A 89 -0.96 10.69 4.26
C CYS A 89 -1.13 12.18 4.59
N PHE A 90 -0.03 12.94 4.63
CA PHE A 90 -0.05 14.38 4.88
C PHE A 90 -0.98 15.12 3.89
N TRP A 91 -0.78 14.94 2.59
CA TRP A 91 -1.64 15.58 1.58
C TRP A 91 -3.08 15.07 1.60
N SER A 92 -3.26 13.77 1.87
CA SER A 92 -4.61 13.20 2.00
C SER A 92 -5.37 13.86 3.15
N LYS A 93 -4.72 14.10 4.29
CA LYS A 93 -5.36 14.79 5.42
C LYS A 93 -5.56 16.27 5.21
N LEU A 94 -4.59 16.94 4.60
CA LEU A 94 -4.74 18.35 4.25
C LEU A 94 -5.97 18.58 3.34
N PHE A 95 -6.26 17.65 2.45
CA PHE A 95 -7.44 17.72 1.56
C PHE A 95 -8.67 16.96 2.07
N ASN A 96 -8.70 16.59 3.36
CA ASN A 96 -9.83 15.88 4.00
C ASN A 96 -10.26 14.60 3.27
N LYS A 97 -9.29 13.82 2.79
CA LYS A 97 -9.51 12.55 2.08
C LYS A 97 -9.43 11.36 3.01
N LYS A 98 -10.14 10.29 2.64
CA LYS A 98 -10.03 8.99 3.32
C LYS A 98 -8.78 8.27 2.83
N VAL A 99 -7.93 7.80 3.75
CA VAL A 99 -6.67 7.13 3.41
C VAL A 99 -6.61 5.73 4.04
N VAL A 100 -6.35 4.75 3.19
CA VAL A 100 -6.13 3.35 3.54
C VAL A 100 -4.66 3.03 3.36
N PHE A 101 -3.98 2.68 4.43
CA PHE A 101 -2.64 2.11 4.39
C PHE A 101 -2.74 0.60 4.20
N ARG A 102 -2.20 0.07 3.10
CA ARG A 102 -2.11 -1.37 2.88
C ARG A 102 -0.66 -1.79 2.83
N LYS A 103 -0.22 -2.48 3.88
CA LYS A 103 1.16 -2.94 4.00
C LYS A 103 1.31 -4.39 3.57
N PHE A 104 2.28 -4.62 2.69
CA PHE A 104 2.67 -5.94 2.22
C PHE A 104 4.01 -6.37 2.82
N GLY A 105 4.13 -7.63 3.23
CA GLY A 105 5.29 -8.20 3.90
C GLY A 105 5.15 -8.24 5.42
N GLY A 106 5.55 -9.36 6.01
CA GLY A 106 5.31 -9.72 7.42
C GLY A 106 6.27 -9.15 8.46
N ASN A 107 7.28 -8.36 8.08
CA ASN A 107 8.32 -7.84 8.98
C ASN A 107 8.31 -6.32 9.14
N TYR A 108 7.14 -5.69 8.99
CA TYR A 108 7.05 -4.24 9.09
C TYR A 108 7.24 -3.73 10.52
N ASP A 109 6.87 -4.50 11.53
CA ASP A 109 7.16 -4.24 12.95
C ASP A 109 8.65 -3.98 13.19
N LYS A 110 9.54 -4.83 12.65
CA LYS A 110 11.00 -4.68 12.76
C LYS A 110 11.46 -3.41 12.04
N THR A 111 10.97 -3.20 10.83
CA THR A 111 11.30 -2.01 10.03
C THR A 111 10.86 -0.71 10.73
N TYR A 112 9.68 -0.74 11.33
CA TYR A 112 9.10 0.36 12.10
C TYR A 112 9.90 0.60 13.39
N ASN A 113 10.23 -0.44 14.15
CA ASN A 113 10.98 -0.33 15.42
C ASN A 113 12.43 0.12 15.22
N ASN A 114 13.04 -0.19 14.07
CA ASN A 114 14.37 0.31 13.73
C ASN A 114 14.40 1.81 13.41
N CYS A 115 13.25 2.47 13.23
CA CYS A 115 13.19 3.92 13.04
C CYS A 115 13.18 4.65 14.39
N SER A 116 13.97 5.71 14.50
CA SER A 116 14.06 6.57 15.69
C SER A 116 13.85 8.05 15.35
N GLY A 117 13.75 8.88 16.39
CA GLY A 117 13.71 10.35 16.28
C GLY A 117 12.57 10.88 15.41
N LEU A 118 12.89 11.89 14.59
CA LEU A 118 11.91 12.59 13.75
C LEU A 118 11.25 11.66 12.72
N LYS A 119 12.03 10.76 12.11
CA LYS A 119 11.51 9.79 11.13
C LYS A 119 10.41 8.92 11.75
N LYS A 120 10.62 8.43 12.98
CA LYS A 120 9.62 7.65 13.72
C LYS A 120 8.36 8.47 14.00
N LYS A 121 8.50 9.72 14.46
CA LYS A 121 7.37 10.62 14.72
C LYS A 121 6.53 10.87 13.47
N ILE A 122 7.17 11.06 12.32
CA ILE A 122 6.49 11.25 11.02
C ILE A 122 5.70 10.00 10.62
N ILE A 123 6.29 8.82 10.78
CA ILE A 123 5.61 7.54 10.49
C ILE A 123 4.45 7.32 11.47
N ASP A 124 4.67 7.59 12.76
CA ASP A 124 3.63 7.50 13.79
C ASP A 124 2.45 8.40 13.46
N TYR A 125 2.70 9.65 13.05
CA TYR A 125 1.68 10.56 12.60
C TYR A 125 0.89 9.97 11.41
N ALA A 126 1.60 9.51 10.37
CA ALA A 126 0.95 8.96 9.19
C ALA A 126 0.06 7.75 9.49
N LEU A 127 0.54 6.81 10.30
CA LEU A 127 -0.23 5.61 10.67
C LEU A 127 -1.40 5.95 11.60
N LYS A 128 -1.20 6.82 12.61
CA LYS A 128 -2.27 7.25 13.54
C LYS A 128 -3.39 8.01 12.85
N HIS A 129 -3.05 8.79 11.82
CA HIS A 129 -4.05 9.53 11.08
C HIS A 129 -4.67 8.71 9.95
N SER A 130 -4.23 7.49 9.68
CA SER A 130 -4.89 6.64 8.67
C SER A 130 -6.34 6.35 9.03
N ASP A 131 -7.23 6.27 8.04
CA ASP A 131 -8.62 5.84 8.29
C ASP A 131 -8.70 4.31 8.44
N LEU A 132 -7.78 3.59 7.81
CA LEU A 132 -7.71 2.12 7.86
C LEU A 132 -6.27 1.65 7.64
N LEU A 133 -5.79 0.76 8.51
CA LEU A 133 -4.54 0.03 8.35
C LEU A 133 -4.84 -1.44 7.99
N LEU A 134 -4.25 -1.91 6.89
CA LEU A 134 -4.40 -3.28 6.40
C LEU A 134 -3.06 -4.01 6.45
N PHE A 135 -3.03 -5.14 7.16
CA PHE A 135 -1.85 -6.00 7.30
C PHE A 135 -2.17 -7.46 6.94
N GLU A 136 -1.17 -8.20 6.46
CA GLU A 136 -1.34 -9.59 6.00
C GLU A 136 -1.47 -10.60 7.16
N SER A 137 -0.67 -10.41 8.23
CA SER A 137 -0.56 -11.33 9.36
C SER A 137 -1.32 -10.83 10.58
N PHE A 138 -1.85 -11.78 11.36
CA PHE A 138 -2.47 -11.49 12.67
C PHE A 138 -1.50 -10.76 13.59
N TYR A 139 -0.24 -11.22 13.67
CA TYR A 139 0.79 -10.58 14.47
C TYR A 139 0.95 -9.08 14.17
N LEU A 140 0.99 -8.67 12.90
CA LEU A 140 1.09 -7.24 12.55
C LEU A 140 -0.19 -6.47 12.90
N VAL A 141 -1.37 -7.09 12.73
CA VAL A 141 -2.63 -6.49 13.15
C VAL A 141 -2.61 -6.23 14.65
N ASP A 142 -2.26 -7.23 15.46
CA ASP A 142 -2.23 -7.11 16.91
C ASP A 142 -1.19 -6.07 17.36
N PHE A 143 0.01 -6.11 16.76
CA PHE A 143 1.07 -5.13 17.03
C PHE A 143 0.59 -3.69 16.80
N PHE A 144 -0.01 -3.40 15.64
CA PHE A 144 -0.43 -2.03 15.30
C PHE A 144 -1.75 -1.62 15.95
N LYS A 145 -2.65 -2.56 16.25
CA LYS A 145 -3.88 -2.30 17.01
C LYS A 145 -3.56 -1.90 18.45
N ASN A 146 -2.62 -2.60 19.10
CA ASN A 146 -2.14 -2.24 20.44
C ASN A 146 -1.43 -0.87 20.45
N ARG A 147 -0.73 -0.54 19.37
CA ARG A 147 -0.01 0.73 19.21
C ARG A 147 -0.95 1.91 18.96
N TYR A 148 -2.00 1.70 18.17
CA TYR A 148 -2.92 2.73 17.68
C TYR A 148 -4.38 2.28 17.88
N PRO A 149 -4.88 2.24 19.12
CA PRO A 149 -6.20 1.69 19.43
C PRO A 149 -7.36 2.44 18.77
N GLU A 150 -7.15 3.73 18.48
CA GLU A 150 -8.15 4.60 17.82
C GLU A 150 -8.24 4.39 16.30
N VAL A 151 -7.32 3.62 15.70
CA VAL A 151 -7.27 3.40 14.26
C VAL A 151 -7.87 2.06 13.92
N SER A 152 -8.70 2.00 12.88
CA SER A 152 -9.19 0.73 12.36
C SER A 152 -8.03 -0.07 11.77
N VAL A 153 -7.69 -1.20 12.40
CA VAL A 153 -6.64 -2.12 11.95
C VAL A 153 -7.28 -3.46 11.62
N ILE A 154 -7.22 -3.86 10.34
CA ILE A 154 -7.89 -5.06 9.83
C ILE A 154 -6.89 -5.97 9.12
N ARG A 155 -7.06 -7.27 9.29
CA ARG A 155 -6.31 -8.26 8.53
C ARG A 155 -6.81 -8.29 7.09
N PHE A 156 -5.91 -8.10 6.14
CA PHE A 156 -6.19 -8.27 4.72
C PHE A 156 -5.20 -9.25 4.08
N PRO A 157 -5.56 -10.54 3.99
CA PRO A 157 -4.65 -11.57 3.52
C PRO A 157 -4.36 -11.45 2.02
N ASN A 158 -3.26 -12.07 1.61
CA ASN A 158 -2.87 -12.12 0.22
C ASN A 158 -3.68 -13.18 -0.54
N CYS A 159 -4.67 -12.74 -1.30
CA CYS A 159 -5.34 -13.59 -2.25
C CYS A 159 -4.50 -13.67 -3.55
N ARG A 160 -3.60 -14.66 -3.62
CA ARG A 160 -2.93 -15.00 -4.88
C ARG A 160 -3.82 -15.96 -5.66
N ILE A 161 -4.01 -15.66 -6.95
CA ILE A 161 -4.65 -16.62 -7.86
C ILE A 161 -3.72 -17.83 -7.96
N LYS A 162 -4.28 -19.04 -7.87
CA LYS A 162 -3.52 -20.28 -8.02
C LYS A 162 -2.82 -20.26 -9.39
N GLY A 163 -1.50 -20.42 -9.40
CA GLY A 163 -0.74 -20.48 -10.64
C GLY A 163 -1.14 -21.70 -11.47
N SER A 164 -0.91 -21.63 -12.79
CA SER A 164 -1.15 -22.73 -13.73
C SER A 164 -0.10 -23.86 -13.64
N VAL A 165 0.93 -23.70 -12.82
CA VAL A 165 1.96 -24.72 -12.60
C VAL A 165 1.34 -25.88 -11.83
N GLN A 166 1.18 -27.03 -12.49
CA GLN A 166 0.78 -28.27 -11.84
C GLN A 166 1.85 -28.64 -10.80
N THR A 167 1.43 -28.85 -9.55
CA THR A 167 2.30 -29.40 -8.52
C THR A 167 2.78 -30.78 -9.01
N PRO A 168 4.10 -31.04 -9.08
CA PRO A 168 4.60 -32.37 -9.41
C PRO A 168 3.97 -33.39 -8.46
N LYS A 169 3.45 -34.51 -8.99
CA LYS A 169 2.78 -35.57 -8.21
C LYS A 169 3.63 -36.11 -7.05
N THR A 170 4.94 -35.89 -7.07
CA THR A 170 5.90 -36.26 -6.03
C THR A 170 5.67 -35.57 -4.67
N TYR A 171 4.90 -34.48 -4.61
CA TYR A 171 4.65 -33.74 -3.36
C TYR A 171 3.23 -33.89 -2.80
N ASN A 172 2.39 -34.75 -3.37
CA ASN A 172 1.14 -35.15 -2.75
C ASN A 172 1.40 -36.34 -1.83
N ARG A 173 1.72 -36.08 -0.55
CA ARG A 173 1.58 -37.05 0.54
C ARG A 173 0.43 -36.62 1.43
#